data_AF-A0A8T7GP47-F1
#
_entry.id   AF-A0A8T7GP47-F1
#
_cell.length_a   1.000
_cell.length_b   1.000
_cell.length_c   1.000
_cell.angle_alpha   90.00
_cell.angle_beta   90.00
_cell.angle_gamma   90.00
#
_symmetry.space_group_name_H-M   'P 1'
#
loop_
_entity.id
_entity.type
_entity.pdbx_description
1 polymer ?
#
loop_
_entity_poly.entity_id
_entity_poly.type
_entity_poly.pdbx_seq_one_letter_code
_entity_poly.pdbx_strand_id
1 'polypeptide(L)' 'MSRKLRMIRRLERHLRKHPNDRVAREILEALRSGRYEWRGRSLVVKSGEQQQEAAAG' A
#
# COMPACT_ATOMS: atom_id res chain seq x y z
N MET A 1 -18.13 2.83 -3.37
CA MET A 1 -16.83 2.24 -3.76
C MET A 1 -16.06 1.78 -2.52
N SER A 2 -15.63 0.51 -2.45
CA SER A 2 -14.90 -0.02 -1.29
C SER A 2 -13.57 0.71 -1.04
N ARG A 3 -13.19 0.85 0.24
CA ARG A 3 -11.90 1.44 0.67
C ARG A 3 -10.70 0.78 -0.01
N LYS A 4 -10.75 -0.55 -0.19
CA LYS A 4 -9.76 -1.33 -0.93
C LYS A 4 -9.57 -0.83 -2.36
N LEU A 5 -10.67 -0.70 -3.11
CA LEU A 5 -10.65 -0.30 -4.52
C LEU A 5 -10.13 1.13 -4.71
N ARG A 6 -10.47 2.04 -3.79
CA ARG A 6 -9.93 3.41 -3.80
C ARG A 6 -8.42 3.43 -3.61
N MET A 7 -7.90 2.61 -2.69
CA MET A 7 -6.46 2.51 -2.43
C MET A 7 -5.71 1.91 -3.62
N ILE A 8 -6.22 0.83 -4.21
CA ILE A 8 -5.66 0.20 -5.41
C ILE A 8 -5.52 1.23 -6.54
N ARG A 9 -6.61 1.94 -6.88
CA ARG A 9 -6.58 2.94 -7.97
C ARG A 9 -5.62 4.09 -7.69
N ARG A 10 -5.46 4.48 -6.42
CA ARG A 10 -4.50 5.53 -6.02
C ARG A 10 -3.06 5.06 -6.22
N LEU A 11 -2.75 3.84 -5.80
CA LEU A 11 -1.42 3.24 -5.95
C LEU A 11 -1.07 2.99 -7.42
N GLU A 12 -2.01 2.49 -8.23
CA GLU A 12 -1.80 2.32 -9.68
C GLU A 12 -1.49 3.66 -10.36
N ARG A 13 -2.21 4.72 -10.00
CA ARG A 13 -1.93 6.07 -10.51
C ARG A 13 -0.56 6.59 -10.07
N HIS A 14 -0.19 6.34 -8.82
CA HIS A 14 1.12 6.74 -8.26
C HIS A 14 2.26 6.03 -8.99
N LEU A 15 2.19 4.71 -9.11
CA LEU A 15 3.19 3.88 -9.81
C LEU A 15 3.31 4.22 -11.30
N ARG A 16 2.25 4.73 -11.93
CA ARG A 16 2.35 5.23 -13.31
C ARG A 16 3.30 6.43 -13.43
N LYS A 17 3.41 7.26 -12.38
CA LYS A 17 4.35 8.40 -12.32
C LYS A 17 5.68 8.03 -11.67
N HIS A 18 5.66 7.08 -10.73
CA HIS A 18 6.80 6.63 -9.94
C HIS A 18 6.94 5.10 -10.06
N PRO A 19 7.36 4.57 -11.22
CA PRO A 19 7.34 3.13 -11.49
C PRO A 19 8.28 2.31 -10.60
N ASN A 20 9.29 2.96 -10.03
CA ASN A 20 10.32 2.33 -9.20
C ASN A 20 10.02 2.42 -7.69
N ASP A 21 8.87 2.94 -7.29
CA ASP A 21 8.45 2.98 -5.89
C ASP A 21 8.12 1.58 -5.39
N ARG A 22 9.06 0.99 -4.66
CA ARG A 22 8.96 -0.39 -4.14
C ARG A 22 7.86 -0.53 -3.11
N VAL A 23 7.73 0.46 -2.21
CA VAL A 23 6.73 0.46 -1.14
C VAL A 23 5.32 0.49 -1.73
N ALA A 24 5.05 1.41 -2.67
CA ALA A 24 3.74 1.49 -3.31
C ALA A 24 3.38 0.20 -4.06
N ARG A 25 4.37 -0.47 -4.65
CA ARG A 25 4.20 -1.75 -5.36
C ARG A 25 3.88 -2.89 -4.40
N GLU A 26 4.58 -2.99 -3.28
CA GLU A 26 4.30 -3.98 -2.23
C GLU A 26 2.90 -3.79 -1.63
N ILE A 27 2.51 -2.55 -1.33
CA ILE A 27 1.16 -2.27 -0.80
C ILE A 27 0.09 -2.67 -1.82
N LEU A 28 0.30 -2.36 -3.11
CA LEU A 28 -0.63 -2.73 -4.18
C LEU A 28 -0.75 -4.26 -4.29
N GLU A 29 0.39 -4.96 -4.23
CA GLU A 29 0.42 -6.42 -4.28
C GLU A 29 -0.29 -7.03 -3.08
N ALA A 30 -0.01 -6.54 -1.87
CA ALA A 30 -0.67 -7.01 -0.65
C ALA A 30 -2.19 -6.80 -0.70
N LEU A 31 -2.65 -5.65 -1.20
CA LEU A 31 -4.07 -5.38 -1.40
C LEU A 31 -4.70 -6.36 -2.40
N ARG A 32 -3.98 -6.72 -3.46
CA ARG A 32 -4.45 -7.71 -4.46
C ARG A 32 -4.45 -9.13 -3.89
N SER A 33 -3.40 -9.53 -3.19
CA SER A 33 -3.22 -10.87 -2.62
C SER A 33 -3.96 -11.10 -1.29
N GLY A 34 -4.55 -10.07 -0.71
CA GLY A 34 -5.24 -10.16 0.59
C GLY A 34 -4.30 -10.20 1.81
N ARG A 35 -3.00 -9.90 1.64
CA ARG A 35 -2.00 -9.88 2.73
C ARG A 35 -2.00 -8.56 3.51
N TYR A 36 -3.18 -8.09 3.90
CA TYR A 36 -3.33 -6.84 4.62
C TYR A 36 -4.42 -6.93 5.69
N GLU A 37 -4.34 -6.04 6.66
CA GLU A 37 -5.34 -5.88 7.71
C GLU A 37 -5.64 -4.40 7.91
N TRP A 38 -6.92 -4.06 8.04
CA TRP A 38 -7.31 -2.70 8.40
C TRP A 38 -7.36 -2.58 9.92
N ARG A 39 -6.40 -1.85 10.50
CA ARG A 39 -6.42 -1.47 11.92
C ARG A 39 -7.05 -0.08 12.02
N GLY A 40 -8.37 -0.04 12.11
CA GLY A 40 -9.15 1.21 12.10
C GLY A 40 -8.91 2.02 10.82
N ARG A 41 -8.25 3.18 10.93
CA ARG A 41 -7.93 4.07 9.79
C ARG A 41 -6.59 3.76 9.11
N SER A 42 -5.81 2.84 9.64
CA SER A 42 -4.52 2.46 9.08
C SER A 42 -4.60 1.14 8.31
N LEU A 43 -3.85 1.06 7.20
CA LEU A 43 -3.60 -0.19 6.48
C LEU A 43 -2.32 -0.80 7.05
N VAL A 44 -2.41 -1.99 7.63
CA VAL A 44 -1.24 -2.77 8.00
C VAL A 44 -1.06 -3.82 6.93
N VAL A 45 -0.02 -3.66 6.12
CA VAL A 45 0.39 -4.70 5.18
C VAL A 45 1.19 -5.72 5.97
N LYS A 46 0.85 -7.00 5.82
CA LYS A 46 1.66 -8.09 6.36
C LYS A 46 2.82 -8.32 5.40
N SER A 47 3.71 -7.34 5.33
CA SER A 47 5.03 -7.48 4.72
C SER A 47 5.90 -8.25 5.71
N GLY A 48 6.71 -9.19 5.23
CA GLY A 48 7.71 -9.85 6.07
C GLY A 48 8.71 -8.88 6.69
N GLU A 49 8.76 -7.63 6.24
CA GLU A 49 9.61 -6.56 6.74
C GLU A 49 8.77 -5.30 7.01
N GLN A 50 8.39 -5.13 8.28
CA GLN A 50 7.97 -3.82 8.80
C GLN A 50 9.20 -2.92 8.84
N GLN A 51 9.41 -2.02 7.88
CA GLN A 51 10.26 -0.82 8.04
C GLN A 51 10.25 0.00 6.75
N GLN A 52 9.42 1.04 6.70
CA GLN A 52 9.76 2.34 6.12
C GLN A 52 8.64 3.31 6.55
N GLU A 53 8.76 3.89 7.74
CA GLU A 53 9.25 5.27 7.86
C GLU A 53 8.22 6.21 7.18
N ALA A 54 7.18 6.72 7.84
CA ALA A 54 7.30 7.71 8.93
C ALA A 54 8.42 8.76 8.74
N ALA A 55 8.96 8.92 7.52
CA ALA A 55 9.97 9.91 7.13
C ALA A 55 9.31 11.28 6.88
N ALA A 56 8.64 11.79 7.90
CA ALA A 56 8.36 13.21 8.08
C ALA A 56 8.77 13.54 9.53
N GLY A 57 10.07 13.50 9.77
CA GLY A 57 10.75 14.04 10.95
C GLY A 57 11.64 15.19 10.51
#